data_AF-K1T2G9-F1
#
_entry.id   AF-K1T2G9-F1
#
_cell.length_a   1.000
_cell.length_b   1.000
_cell.length_c   1.000
_cell.angle_alpha   90.00
_cell.angle_beta   90.00
_cell.angle_gamma   90.00
#
_symmetry.space_group_name_H-M   'P 1'
#
loop_
_entity.id
_entity.type
_entity.pdbx_description
1 polymer ?
#
loop_
_entity_poly.entity_id
_entity_poly.type
_entity_poly.pdbx_seq_one_letter_code
_entity_poly.pdbx_strand_id
1 'polypeptide(L)'
;MKHPVDIDNWNRRENYLFFRDFANPYYSVTSQVDVTEAYIRAKALGIKFSHYAMYASLRAVNSIEALRYRQVDGKVWLYDRIRLNTAVAREDHSFASVIIPYNDTL
;
A
#
# COMPACT_ATOMS: atom_id res chain seq x y z
N MET A 1 -9.23 -9.47 -7.04
CA MET A 1 -10.31 -8.79 -7.79
C MET A 1 -10.61 -7.48 -7.07
N LYS A 2 -11.66 -6.75 -7.47
CA LYS A 2 -12.15 -5.57 -6.76
C LYS A 2 -13.67 -5.60 -6.70
N HIS A 3 -14.24 -5.07 -5.62
CA HIS A 3 -15.68 -5.04 -5.38
C HIS A 3 -16.16 -3.60 -5.32
N PRO A 4 -17.32 -3.27 -5.91
CA PRO A 4 -17.91 -1.96 -5.75
C PRO A 4 -18.32 -1.77 -4.28
N VAL A 5 -18.13 -0.57 -3.75
CA VAL A 5 -18.59 -0.20 -2.41
C VAL A 5 -19.99 0.37 -2.51
N ASP A 6 -20.91 -0.17 -1.73
CA ASP A 6 -22.23 0.43 -1.52
C ASP A 6 -22.09 1.62 -0.58
N ILE A 7 -22.10 2.83 -1.14
CA ILE A 7 -21.87 4.07 -0.40
C ILE A 7 -22.99 4.33 0.61
N ASP A 8 -24.22 3.92 0.33
CA ASP A 8 -25.36 4.24 1.20
C ASP A 8 -25.35 3.42 2.49
N ASN A 9 -24.77 2.22 2.46
CA ASN A 9 -24.63 1.34 3.63
C ASN A 9 -23.20 1.29 4.20
N TRP A 10 -22.28 2.12 3.70
CA TRP A 10 -20.89 2.12 4.16
C TRP A 10 -20.71 2.92 5.45
N ASN A 11 -20.09 2.33 6.46
CA ASN A 11 -19.80 3.01 7.73
C ASN A 11 -18.91 4.25 7.61
N ARG A 12 -18.24 4.45 6.47
CA ARG A 12 -17.40 5.64 6.18
C ARG A 12 -18.07 6.61 5.20
N ARG A 13 -19.37 6.46 4.94
CA ARG A 13 -20.15 7.32 4.03
C ARG A 13 -19.88 8.80 4.31
N GLU A 14 -20.17 9.26 5.52
CA GLU A 14 -20.03 10.68 5.87
C GLU A 14 -18.58 11.17 5.71
N ASN A 15 -17.60 10.39 6.13
CA ASN A 15 -16.18 10.71 5.94
C ASN A 15 -15.86 10.88 4.45
N TYR A 16 -16.31 9.96 3.60
CA TYR A 16 -16.08 10.03 2.16
C TYR A 16 -16.77 11.25 1.54
N LEU A 17 -18.06 11.46 1.83
CA LEU A 17 -18.82 12.57 1.27
C LEU A 17 -18.24 13.94 1.67
N PHE A 18 -17.68 14.04 2.89
CA PHE A 18 -17.03 15.25 3.37
C PHE A 18 -15.73 15.55 2.60
N PHE A 19 -14.83 14.57 2.45
CA PHE A 19 -13.50 14.80 1.83
C PHE A 19 -13.49 14.73 0.30
N ARG A 20 -14.45 14.02 -0.32
CA ARG A 20 -14.50 13.72 -1.77
C ARG A 20 -14.25 14.93 -2.67
N ASP A 21 -14.83 16.08 -2.29
CA ASP A 21 -14.90 17.27 -3.14
C ASP A 21 -13.79 18.29 -2.79
N PHE A 22 -12.86 17.93 -1.90
CA PHE A 22 -11.74 18.79 -1.54
C PHE A 22 -10.73 18.86 -2.69
N ALA A 23 -10.14 20.04 -2.91
CA ALA A 23 -9.05 20.21 -3.88
C ALA A 23 -7.83 19.32 -3.56
N ASN A 24 -7.59 19.06 -2.27
CA ASN A 24 -6.59 18.11 -1.79
C ASN A 24 -7.13 17.32 -0.58
N PRO A 25 -7.63 16.09 -0.78
CA PRO A 25 -8.14 15.24 0.29
C PRO A 25 -7.05 14.39 0.98
N TYR A 26 -5.77 14.69 0.76
CA TYR A 26 -4.65 13.90 1.26
C TYR A 26 -3.88 14.61 2.37
N TYR A 27 -3.31 13.81 3.27
CA TYR A 27 -2.32 14.23 4.25
C TYR A 27 -1.15 13.25 4.25
N SER A 28 0.01 13.72 4.70
CA SER A 28 1.24 12.91 4.79
C SER A 28 1.66 12.79 6.26
N VAL A 29 2.09 11.59 6.66
CA VAL A 29 2.64 11.33 7.99
C VAL A 29 3.98 10.65 7.84
N THR A 30 4.96 11.10 8.61
CA THR A 30 6.28 10.46 8.75
C THR A 30 6.44 10.07 10.20
N SER A 31 6.82 8.81 10.45
CA SER A 31 7.14 8.32 11.78
C SER A 31 8.36 7.40 11.72
N GLN A 32 9.08 7.32 12.84
CA GLN A 32 10.19 6.39 12.98
C GLN A 32 9.66 5.00 13.36
N VAL A 33 10.18 3.98 12.69
CA VAL A 33 9.88 2.58 12.98
C VAL A 33 11.18 1.89 13.35
N ASP A 34 11.22 1.24 14.51
CA ASP A 34 12.34 0.37 14.86
C ASP A 34 12.30 -0.88 13.97
N VAL A 35 13.38 -1.07 13.20
CA VAL A 35 13.53 -2.16 12.23
C VAL A 35 14.62 -3.15 12.63
N THR A 36 15.10 -3.10 13.87
CA THR A 36 16.21 -3.94 14.36
C THR A 36 15.95 -5.43 14.13
N GLU A 37 14.78 -5.92 14.56
CA GLU A 37 14.40 -7.34 14.41
C GLU A 37 14.19 -7.73 12.94
N ALA A 38 13.60 -6.83 12.15
CA ALA A 38 13.40 -7.06 10.71
C ALA A 38 14.74 -7.20 9.98
N TYR A 39 15.73 -6.37 10.34
CA TYR A 39 17.06 -6.42 9.78
C TYR A 39 17.82 -7.70 10.15
N ILE A 40 17.80 -8.08 11.43
CA ILE A 40 18.42 -9.33 11.93
C ILE A 40 17.82 -10.53 11.19
N ARG A 41 16.49 -10.59 11.09
CA ARG A 41 15.80 -11.69 10.42
C ARG A 41 16.09 -11.73 8.92
N ALA A 42 16.12 -10.59 8.23
CA ALA A 42 16.47 -10.53 6.82
C ALA A 42 17.88 -11.10 6.56
N LYS A 43 18.85 -10.75 7.42
CA LYS A 43 20.22 -11.29 7.36
C LYS A 43 20.26 -12.80 7.60
N ALA A 44 19.56 -13.30 8.61
CA ALA A 44 19.50 -14.72 8.92
C ALA A 44 18.88 -15.55 7.77
N LEU A 45 17.92 -14.97 7.04
CA LEU A 45 17.28 -15.60 5.87
C LEU A 45 18.06 -15.41 4.55
N GLY A 46 19.17 -14.65 4.55
CA GLY A 46 19.91 -14.34 3.32
C GLY A 46 19.18 -13.39 2.36
N ILE A 47 18.16 -12.66 2.82
CA ILE A 47 17.35 -11.75 2.00
C ILE A 47 17.87 -10.31 2.14
N LYS A 48 17.86 -9.55 1.04
CA LYS A 48 18.14 -8.10 1.09
C LYS A 48 17.12 -7.40 1.99
N PHE A 49 17.60 -6.63 2.96
CA PHE A 49 16.72 -5.92 3.89
C PHE A 49 15.65 -5.06 3.19
N SER A 50 16.00 -4.40 2.07
CA SER A 50 15.04 -3.63 1.28
C SER A 50 13.84 -4.47 0.81
N HIS A 51 14.07 -5.71 0.36
CA HIS A 51 12.98 -6.60 -0.05
C HIS A 51 12.15 -7.05 1.15
N TYR A 52 12.79 -7.36 2.28
CA TYR A 52 12.09 -7.73 3.51
C TYR A 52 11.19 -6.58 4.00
N ALA A 53 11.71 -5.35 4.00
CA ALA A 53 10.97 -4.15 4.38
C ALA A 53 9.81 -3.88 3.39
N MET A 54 10.06 -3.96 2.08
CA MET A 54 9.01 -3.82 1.05
C MET A 54 7.89 -4.84 1.24
N TYR A 55 8.23 -6.10 1.51
CA TYR A 55 7.25 -7.15 1.80
C TYR A 55 6.45 -6.84 3.06
N ALA A 56 7.12 -6.45 4.16
CA ALA A 56 6.46 -6.11 5.41
C ALA A 56 5.48 -4.93 5.25
N SER A 57 5.88 -3.88 4.53
CA SER A 57 5.01 -2.76 4.19
C SER A 57 3.80 -3.19 3.34
N LEU A 58 4.04 -4.01 2.30
CA LEU A 58 2.96 -4.48 1.43
C LEU A 58 1.99 -5.40 2.16
N ARG A 59 2.48 -6.24 3.08
CA ARG A 59 1.68 -7.09 3.96
C ARG A 59 0.79 -6.24 4.87
N ALA A 60 1.31 -5.17 5.48
CA ALA A 60 0.53 -4.26 6.31
C ALA A 60 -0.58 -3.54 5.52
N VAL A 61 -0.28 -3.07 4.31
CA VAL A 61 -1.28 -2.46 3.40
C VAL A 61 -2.38 -3.45 3.05
N ASN A 62 -2.03 -4.72 2.81
CA ASN A 62 -3.02 -5.75 2.47
C ASN A 62 -3.84 -6.21 3.68
N SER A 63 -3.29 -6.15 4.90
CA SER A 63 -4.00 -6.56 6.13
C SER A 63 -4.97 -5.51 6.67
N ILE A 64 -4.88 -4.25 6.21
CA ILE A 64 -5.75 -3.16 6.66
C ILE A 64 -6.70 -2.77 5.53
N GLU A 65 -7.99 -3.07 5.70
CA GLU A 65 -9.02 -2.78 4.68
C GLU A 65 -9.05 -1.31 4.24
N ALA A 66 -8.91 -0.37 5.19
CA ALA A 66 -8.91 1.06 4.90
C ALA A 66 -7.84 1.49 3.87
N LEU A 67 -6.75 0.73 3.74
CA LEU A 67 -5.66 1.00 2.79
C LEU A 67 -5.88 0.36 1.40
N ARG A 68 -6.97 -0.38 1.21
CA ARG A 68 -7.32 -1.09 -0.03
C ARG A 68 -8.44 -0.44 -0.84
N TYR A 69 -9.07 0.63 -0.32
CA TYR A 69 -10.06 1.41 -1.06
C TYR A 69 -9.40 2.31 -2.12
N ARG A 70 -10.01 2.42 -3.31
CA ARG A 70 -9.58 3.32 -4.39
C ARG A 70 -10.79 3.95 -5.07
N GLN A 71 -10.68 5.21 -5.47
CA GLN A 71 -11.62 5.83 -6.39
C GLN A 71 -11.15 5.63 -7.83
N VAL A 72 -12.01 5.04 -8.67
CA VAL A 72 -11.75 4.80 -10.09
C VAL A 72 -13.01 5.14 -10.85
N ASP A 73 -12.90 6.06 -11.81
CA ASP A 73 -14.01 6.54 -12.66
C ASP A 73 -15.24 7.00 -11.84
N GLY A 74 -15.00 7.79 -10.79
CA GLY A 74 -16.06 8.33 -9.92
C GLY A 74 -16.69 7.31 -8.97
N LYS A 75 -16.25 6.05 -8.96
CA LYS A 75 -16.76 4.99 -8.08
C LYS A 75 -15.71 4.55 -7.07
N VAL A 76 -16.15 4.17 -5.88
CA VAL A 76 -15.28 3.61 -4.84
C VAL A 76 -15.24 2.09 -4.98
N TRP A 77 -14.03 1.55 -4.98
CA TRP A 77 -13.74 0.12 -5.09
C TRP A 77 -12.93 -0.34 -3.89
N LEU A 78 -13.27 -1.51 -3.34
CA LEU A 78 -12.44 -2.24 -2.40
C LEU A 78 -11.67 -3.33 -3.15
N TYR A 79 -10.34 -3.29 -3.12
CA TYR A 79 -9.51 -4.31 -3.74
C TYR A 79 -9.26 -5.47 -2.78
N ASP A 80 -9.33 -6.70 -3.27
CA ASP A 80 -8.98 -7.88 -2.47
C ASP A 80 -7.51 -7.83 -2.06
N ARG A 81 -6.65 -7.46 -3.01
CA ARG A 81 -5.19 -7.38 -2.82
C ARG A 81 -4.62 -6.17 -3.54
N ILE A 82 -3.63 -5.55 -2.90
CA ILE A 82 -2.83 -4.46 -3.42
C ILE A 82 -1.47 -5.01 -3.85
N ARG A 83 -1.01 -4.57 -5.02
CA ARG A 83 0.31 -4.84 -5.58
C ARG A 83 1.24 -3.68 -5.25
N LEU A 84 2.53 -3.95 -5.12
CA LEU A 84 3.53 -2.90 -4.95
C LEU A 84 3.88 -2.28 -6.30
N ASN A 85 3.77 -0.97 -6.41
CA ASN A 85 4.48 -0.20 -7.44
C ASN A 85 5.71 0.41 -6.78
N THR A 86 6.90 0.14 -7.30
CA THR A 86 8.15 0.67 -6.77
C THR A 86 9.12 1.07 -7.88
N ALA A 87 10.01 2.00 -7.56
CA ALA A 87 11.08 2.44 -8.45
C ALA A 87 12.32 1.55 -8.25
N VAL A 88 12.83 0.98 -9.33
CA VAL A 88 14.09 0.23 -9.36
C VAL A 88 15.15 1.09 -10.03
N ALA A 89 16.21 1.42 -9.29
CA ALA A 89 17.31 2.21 -9.80
C ALA A 89 18.06 1.47 -10.93
N ARG A 90 18.53 2.24 -11.90
CA ARG A 90 19.39 1.78 -13.00
C ARG A 90 20.79 2.37 -12.85
N GLU A 91 21.75 1.79 -13.55
CA GLU A 91 23.17 2.20 -13.49
C GLU A 91 23.39 3.65 -13.94
N ASP A 92 22.56 4.13 -14.86
CA ASP A 92 22.59 5.50 -15.40
C ASP A 92 21.93 6.55 -14.47
N HIS A 93 21.71 6.22 -13.20
CA HIS A 93 21.00 7.03 -12.20
C HIS A 93 19.52 7.34 -12.52
N SER A 94 18.94 6.70 -13.54
CA SER A 94 17.49 6.71 -13.77
C SER A 94 16.79 5.61 -12.96
N PHE A 95 15.47 5.49 -13.10
CA PHE A 95 14.70 4.39 -12.49
C PHE A 95 13.63 3.84 -13.43
N ALA A 96 13.25 2.58 -13.22
CA ALA A 96 12.07 1.96 -13.82
C ALA A 96 10.98 1.77 -12.75
N SER A 97 9.73 2.09 -13.09
CA SER A 97 8.59 1.67 -12.28
C SER A 97 8.28 0.20 -12.58
N VAL A 98 8.19 -0.62 -11.53
CA VAL A 98 7.82 -2.03 -11.64
C VAL A 98 6.62 -2.33 -10.76
N ILE A 99 5.74 -3.22 -11.22
CA ILE A 99 4.61 -3.72 -10.44
C ILE A 99 4.93 -5.14 -9.99
N ILE A 100 4.95 -5.35 -8.67
CA ILE A 100 5.26 -6.64 -8.05
C ILE A 100 3.97 -7.20 -7.41
N PRO A 101 3.57 -8.45 -7.73
CA PRO A 101 2.43 -9.08 -7.08
C PRO A 101 2.70 -9.32 -5.60
N TYR A 102 1.65 -9.25 -4.78
CA TYR A 102 1.72 -9.61 -3.37
C TYR A 102 1.52 -11.12 -3.20
N ASN A 103 2.37 -11.75 -2.40
CA ASN A 103 2.22 -13.14 -1.95
C ASN A 103 2.03 -13.16 -0.43
N ASP A 104 1.23 -14.11 0.08
CA ASP A 104 0.94 -14.20 1.52
C ASP A 104 2.14 -14.72 2.34
N THR A 105 3.14 -15.28 1.65
CA THR A 105 4.40 -15.79 2.21
C THR A 105 5.57 -14.94 1.74
N LEU A 106 6.55 -14.77 2.64
CA LEU A 106 7.83 -14.13 2.37
C LEU A 106 8.70 -15.03 1.47
#